data_AF-A0A6H0CGF8-F1
#
_entry.id   AF-A0A6H0CGF8-F1
#
_cell.length_a   1.000
_cell.length_b   1.000
_cell.length_c   1.000
_cell.angle_alpha   90.00
_cell.angle_beta   90.00
_cell.angle_gamma   90.00
#
_symmetry.space_group_name_H-M   'P 1'
#
loop_
_entity.id
_entity.type
_entity.pdbx_description
1 polymer ?
#
loop_
_entity_poly.entity_id
_entity_poly.type
_entity_poly.pdbx_seq_one_letter_code
_entity_poly.pdbx_strand_id
1 'polypeptide(L)'
;MRNALDLSPGSRLQVFFETTLRREGLTVDGRLTVPPGVTSLPPTRVADLADVAPTLWAAVCTLLGGAGRIKRPARLGNALICNFRTTGLADSWHVDGDFFVHHPDSPEQALLLFVLWSDVEEGEGATLAAPSATAGILRHLARHPAGLTSAHIPARDFVGDPARHLSLTGKAGDAWILHPLTAHQSAPNPRGRPRFISNPVVALEAPLHLADGPEPKSPLEELTRRLLGQPWSPHADAVRHTFVPGRIGRWDGEGTYTDRSSVPSP
;
A
#
# COMPACT_ATOMS: atom_id res chain seq x y z
N MET A 1 1.10 22.73 -9.96
CA MET A 1 1.73 21.40 -9.84
C MET A 1 0.80 20.39 -10.51
N ARG A 2 1.33 19.38 -11.21
CA ARG A 2 0.48 18.28 -11.74
C ARG A 2 0.29 17.26 -10.62
N ASN A 3 -0.94 16.80 -10.42
CA ASN A 3 -1.27 15.73 -9.46
C ASN A 3 -0.52 14.44 -9.85
N ALA A 4 -0.40 13.50 -8.92
CA ALA A 4 0.26 12.22 -9.16
C ALA A 4 -0.44 11.40 -10.26
N LEU A 5 -1.77 11.49 -10.29
CA LEU A 5 -2.66 10.95 -11.31
C LEU A 5 -3.50 12.08 -11.92
N ASP A 6 -3.74 12.02 -13.23
CA ASP A 6 -4.70 12.92 -13.88
C ASP A 6 -6.13 12.40 -13.67
N LEU A 7 -6.83 13.02 -12.73
CA LEU A 7 -8.27 12.84 -12.48
C LEU A 7 -9.08 14.08 -12.90
N SER A 8 -8.58 14.87 -13.85
CA SER A 8 -9.37 15.98 -14.40
C SER A 8 -10.64 15.48 -15.10
N PRO A 9 -11.72 16.29 -15.16
CA PRO A 9 -12.96 15.89 -15.80
C PRO A 9 -12.74 15.40 -17.24
N GLY A 10 -13.20 14.18 -17.54
CA GLY A 10 -13.04 13.54 -18.85
C GLY A 10 -11.69 12.87 -19.11
N SER A 11 -10.73 12.95 -18.18
CA SER A 11 -9.49 12.18 -18.26
C SER A 11 -9.75 10.67 -18.24
N ARG A 12 -8.83 9.90 -18.82
CA ARG A 12 -8.96 8.42 -18.92
C ARG A 12 -9.14 7.77 -17.55
N LEU A 13 -8.40 8.21 -16.54
CA LEU A 13 -8.48 7.64 -15.19
C LEU A 13 -9.74 8.10 -14.45
N GLN A 14 -10.19 9.34 -14.64
CA GLN A 14 -11.47 9.79 -14.08
C GLN A 14 -12.65 8.99 -14.65
N VAL A 15 -12.70 8.80 -15.97
CA VAL A 15 -13.75 8.00 -16.63
C VAL A 15 -13.70 6.54 -16.16
N PHE A 16 -12.49 5.98 -16.00
CA PHE A 16 -12.30 4.62 -15.47
C PHE A 16 -12.82 4.48 -14.04
N PHE A 17 -12.53 5.46 -13.18
CA PHE A 17 -13.01 5.48 -11.81
C PHE A 17 -14.53 5.59 -11.73
N GLU A 18 -15.13 6.56 -12.44
CA GLU A 18 -16.59 6.73 -12.49
C GLU A 18 -17.31 5.51 -13.04
N THR A 19 -16.75 4.87 -14.08
CA THR A 19 -17.30 3.63 -14.64
C THR A 19 -17.24 2.48 -13.63
N THR A 20 -16.14 2.38 -12.88
CA THR A 20 -16.01 1.40 -11.79
C THR A 20 -17.11 1.64 -10.75
N LEU A 21 -17.25 2.87 -10.26
CA LEU A 21 -18.26 3.19 -9.25
C LEU A 21 -19.69 2.89 -9.74
N ARG A 22 -20.05 3.29 -10.96
CA ARG A 22 -21.37 2.99 -11.54
C ARG A 22 -21.66 1.49 -11.63
N ARG A 23 -20.67 0.69 -12.02
CA ARG A 23 -20.81 -0.78 -12.08
C ARG A 23 -21.09 -1.39 -10.72
N GLU A 24 -20.44 -0.87 -9.67
CA GLU A 24 -20.61 -1.32 -8.29
C GLU A 24 -21.82 -0.65 -7.58
N GLY A 25 -22.58 0.21 -8.27
CA GLY A 25 -23.71 0.93 -7.68
C GLY A 25 -23.32 2.03 -6.67
N LEU A 26 -22.10 2.56 -6.77
CA LEU A 26 -21.52 3.55 -5.86
C LEU A 26 -21.47 4.96 -6.48
N THR A 27 -21.38 6.00 -5.65
CA THR A 27 -21.13 7.39 -6.08
C THR A 27 -20.27 8.16 -5.06
N VAL A 28 -19.66 9.26 -5.53
CA VAL A 28 -18.93 10.24 -4.71
C VAL A 28 -19.79 11.40 -4.23
N ASP A 29 -20.90 11.70 -4.91
CA ASP A 29 -21.75 12.88 -4.68
C ASP A 29 -22.97 12.62 -3.76
N GLY A 30 -23.04 11.42 -3.18
CA GLY A 30 -24.13 11.02 -2.27
C GLY A 30 -25.50 10.86 -2.91
N ARG A 31 -25.63 10.92 -4.25
CA ARG A 31 -26.92 10.73 -4.94
C ARG A 31 -27.40 9.27 -5.00
N LEU A 32 -26.54 8.31 -4.68
CA LEU A 32 -26.85 6.89 -4.53
C LEU A 32 -26.59 6.45 -3.09
N THR A 33 -27.34 5.45 -2.63
CA THR A 33 -27.13 4.81 -1.33
C THR A 33 -25.75 4.16 -1.29
N VAL A 34 -24.86 4.69 -0.45
CA VAL A 34 -23.59 4.02 -0.12
C VAL A 34 -23.79 3.09 1.09
N PRO A 35 -23.20 1.87 1.10
CA PRO A 35 -23.31 0.98 2.24
C PRO A 35 -22.56 1.58 3.45
N PRO A 36 -22.92 1.24 4.70
CA PRO A 36 -22.09 1.59 5.85
C PRO A 36 -20.82 0.73 5.86
N GLY A 37 -19.80 1.15 6.61
CA GLY A 37 -18.61 0.33 6.85
C GLY A 37 -17.43 0.57 5.91
N VAL A 38 -16.43 -0.30 6.07
CA VAL A 38 -15.26 -0.42 5.19
C VAL A 38 -15.48 -1.64 4.29
N THR A 39 -15.22 -1.49 2.99
CA THR A 39 -15.27 -2.59 2.04
C THR A 39 -14.15 -2.47 1.03
N SER A 40 -13.80 -3.59 0.39
CA SER A 40 -12.80 -3.63 -0.67
C SER A 40 -13.42 -4.16 -1.95
N LEU A 41 -13.12 -3.49 -3.07
CA LEU A 41 -13.50 -3.94 -4.39
C LEU A 41 -12.34 -4.74 -5.00
N PRO A 42 -12.57 -5.95 -5.52
CA PRO A 42 -11.52 -6.69 -6.20
C PRO A 42 -11.12 -5.97 -7.51
N PRO A 43 -9.85 -6.08 -7.92
CA PRO A 43 -9.42 -5.50 -9.20
C PRO A 43 -10.11 -6.22 -10.36
N THR A 44 -10.56 -5.44 -11.32
CA THR A 44 -11.12 -5.95 -12.59
C THR A 44 -10.38 -5.43 -13.80
N ARG A 45 -9.59 -4.35 -13.63
CA ARG A 45 -8.64 -3.85 -14.62
C ARG A 45 -7.39 -3.37 -13.90
N VAL A 46 -6.25 -3.63 -14.53
CA VAL A 46 -4.93 -3.23 -14.07
C VAL A 46 -4.17 -2.66 -15.27
N ALA A 47 -3.37 -1.63 -15.03
CA ALA A 47 -2.43 -1.06 -15.98
C ALA A 47 -1.06 -0.89 -15.31
N ASP A 48 -0.03 -0.68 -16.12
CA ASP A 48 1.28 -0.28 -15.61
C ASP A 48 1.25 1.19 -15.18
N LEU A 49 1.74 1.47 -13.98
CA LEU A 49 1.87 2.78 -13.37
C LEU A 49 2.65 3.74 -14.27
N ALA A 50 3.66 3.24 -14.99
CA ALA A 50 4.44 4.02 -15.95
C ALA A 50 3.56 4.62 -17.07
N ASP A 51 2.53 3.90 -17.49
CA ASP A 51 1.68 4.29 -18.63
C ASP A 51 0.55 5.21 -18.20
N VAL A 52 0.00 5.02 -17.00
CA VAL A 52 -1.21 5.71 -16.55
C VAL A 52 -0.95 6.82 -15.53
N ALA A 53 0.20 6.82 -14.85
CA ALA A 53 0.56 7.82 -13.83
C ALA A 53 2.04 8.23 -13.96
N PRO A 54 2.46 8.85 -15.08
CA PRO A 54 3.87 9.12 -15.37
C PRO A 54 4.55 10.03 -14.33
N THR A 55 3.80 10.95 -13.70
CA THR A 55 4.32 11.80 -12.62
C THR A 55 4.63 10.99 -11.37
N LEU A 56 3.71 10.11 -10.94
CA LEU A 56 3.95 9.19 -9.83
C LEU A 56 5.08 8.20 -10.14
N TRP A 57 5.11 7.67 -11.36
CA TRP A 57 6.17 6.78 -11.83
C TRP A 57 7.56 7.41 -11.75
N ALA A 58 7.71 8.68 -12.16
CA ALA A 58 8.99 9.39 -12.05
C ALA A 58 9.47 9.54 -10.60
N ALA A 59 8.58 9.81 -9.66
CA ALA A 59 8.91 9.87 -8.23
C ALA A 59 9.32 8.49 -7.70
N VAL A 60 8.58 7.43 -8.07
CA VAL A 60 8.92 6.04 -7.74
C VAL A 60 10.30 5.65 -8.27
N CYS A 61 10.60 5.94 -9.54
CA CYS A 61 11.91 5.68 -10.14
C CYS A 61 13.03 6.40 -9.38
N THR A 62 12.81 7.66 -9.00
CA THR A 62 13.80 8.45 -8.24
C THR A 62 14.10 7.80 -6.89
N LEU A 63 13.06 7.35 -6.16
CA LEU A 63 13.21 6.74 -4.84
C LEU A 63 13.85 5.35 -4.89
N LEU A 64 13.71 4.63 -6.00
CA LEU A 64 14.22 3.26 -6.18
C LEU A 64 15.56 3.18 -6.94
N GLY A 65 16.11 4.32 -7.37
CA GLY A 65 17.38 4.36 -8.09
C GLY A 65 17.27 3.97 -9.57
N GLY A 66 16.12 4.19 -10.18
CA GLY A 66 15.88 4.06 -11.62
C GLY A 66 14.88 2.98 -12.00
N ALA A 67 14.24 3.16 -13.16
CA ALA A 67 13.22 2.25 -13.68
C ALA A 67 13.73 0.81 -13.90
N GLY A 68 15.02 0.64 -14.26
CA GLY A 68 15.60 -0.67 -14.57
C GLY A 68 15.71 -1.63 -13.38
N ARG A 69 15.48 -1.15 -12.15
CA ARG A 69 15.46 -1.98 -10.94
C ARG A 69 14.06 -2.46 -10.58
N ILE A 70 13.03 -1.84 -11.15
CA ILE A 70 11.63 -2.06 -10.80
C ILE A 70 11.09 -3.22 -11.61
N LYS A 71 10.50 -4.20 -10.92
CA LYS A 71 9.81 -5.31 -11.57
C LYS A 71 8.58 -4.80 -12.28
N ARG A 72 8.48 -5.08 -13.59
CA ARG A 72 7.34 -4.64 -14.42
C ARG A 72 6.33 -5.75 -14.68
N PRO A 73 5.03 -5.42 -14.79
CA PRO A 73 4.47 -4.08 -14.62
C PRO A 73 4.40 -3.65 -13.14
N ALA A 74 4.62 -2.36 -12.87
CA ALA A 74 4.28 -1.78 -11.57
C ALA A 74 2.78 -1.48 -11.58
N ARG A 75 1.97 -2.27 -10.88
CA ARG A 75 0.53 -2.34 -11.17
C ARG A 75 -0.27 -1.24 -10.46
N LEU A 76 -1.12 -0.54 -11.21
CA LEU A 76 -2.21 0.28 -10.69
C LEU A 76 -3.54 -0.23 -11.27
N GLY A 77 -4.51 -0.52 -10.41
CA GLY A 77 -5.83 -1.02 -10.83
C GLY A 77 -6.97 -0.43 -10.00
N ASN A 78 -8.19 -0.87 -10.27
CA ASN A 78 -9.37 -0.49 -9.50
C ASN A 78 -9.67 -1.40 -8.30
N ALA A 79 -8.63 -1.98 -7.69
CA ALA A 79 -8.78 -2.52 -6.36
C ALA A 79 -8.94 -1.35 -5.37
N LEU A 80 -10.18 -1.04 -5.00
CA LEU A 80 -10.51 0.11 -4.17
C LEU A 80 -10.75 -0.32 -2.73
N ILE A 81 -10.16 0.38 -1.77
CA ILE A 81 -10.50 0.29 -0.35
C ILE A 81 -11.42 1.46 -0.02
N CYS A 82 -12.69 1.15 0.12
CA CYS A 82 -13.76 2.09 0.34
C CYS A 82 -14.01 2.26 1.85
N ASN A 83 -14.09 3.50 2.33
CA ASN A 83 -14.53 3.81 3.70
C ASN A 83 -15.72 4.75 3.64
N PHE A 84 -16.91 4.23 3.95
CA PHE A 84 -18.16 4.99 3.99
C PHE A 84 -18.45 5.43 5.42
N ARG A 85 -19.71 5.62 5.82
CA ARG A 85 -20.04 6.03 7.19
C ARG A 85 -19.62 4.96 8.20
N THR A 86 -18.70 5.33 9.10
CA THR A 86 -18.20 4.51 10.22
C THR A 86 -18.01 5.37 11.46
N THR A 87 -18.52 4.92 12.62
CA THR A 87 -18.47 5.68 13.89
C THR A 87 -17.50 5.11 14.92
N GLY A 88 -16.82 4.01 14.57
CA GLY A 88 -15.76 3.37 15.35
C GLY A 88 -15.21 2.18 14.57
N LEU A 89 -13.89 2.00 14.60
CA LEU A 89 -13.21 0.86 13.97
C LEU A 89 -12.34 0.19 15.03
N ALA A 90 -12.25 -1.14 14.97
CA ALA A 90 -11.28 -1.86 15.79
C ALA A 90 -9.87 -1.47 15.36
N ASP A 91 -8.94 -1.43 16.32
CA ASP A 91 -7.53 -1.25 15.99
C ASP A 91 -7.06 -2.38 15.09
N SER A 92 -6.47 -2.01 13.96
CA SER A 92 -6.06 -2.93 12.91
C SER A 92 -4.70 -2.56 12.35
N TRP A 93 -3.80 -2.04 13.19
CA TRP A 93 -2.45 -1.66 12.79
C TRP A 93 -1.69 -2.84 12.18
N HIS A 94 -1.25 -2.68 10.93
CA HIS A 94 -0.52 -3.70 10.20
C HIS A 94 0.48 -3.06 9.23
N VAL A 95 1.28 -3.92 8.59
CA VAL A 95 2.04 -3.60 7.37
C VAL A 95 1.52 -4.49 6.24
N ASP A 96 1.45 -3.97 5.01
CA ASP A 96 0.99 -4.75 3.85
C ASP A 96 2.03 -5.80 3.42
N GLY A 97 1.63 -6.72 2.54
CA GLY A 97 2.47 -7.82 2.04
C GLY A 97 2.10 -9.16 2.65
N ASP A 98 0.83 -9.56 2.54
CA ASP A 98 0.33 -10.83 3.08
C ASP A 98 0.61 -12.03 2.16
N PHE A 99 1.35 -11.84 1.08
CA PHE A 99 1.63 -12.81 0.02
C PHE A 99 3.09 -13.24 -0.07
N PHE A 100 3.92 -12.83 0.91
CA PHE A 100 5.31 -13.23 1.02
C PHE A 100 5.80 -13.19 2.47
N VAL A 101 6.98 -13.78 2.69
CA VAL A 101 7.70 -13.68 3.96
C VAL A 101 8.59 -12.44 3.92
N HIS A 102 8.34 -11.50 4.84
CA HIS A 102 9.08 -10.26 4.96
C HIS A 102 10.48 -10.48 5.52
N HIS A 103 11.43 -9.81 4.88
CA HIS A 103 12.79 -9.58 5.34
C HIS A 103 13.08 -8.07 5.26
N PRO A 104 14.10 -7.55 5.97
CA PRO A 104 14.48 -6.14 5.88
C PRO A 104 14.75 -5.65 4.45
N ASP A 105 15.17 -6.54 3.54
CA ASP A 105 15.53 -6.24 2.16
C ASP A 105 14.55 -6.76 1.11
N SER A 106 13.35 -7.16 1.51
CA SER A 106 12.37 -7.82 0.62
C SER A 106 12.11 -7.02 -0.68
N PRO A 107 12.35 -7.64 -1.86
CA PRO A 107 12.05 -6.99 -3.14
C PRO A 107 10.57 -7.02 -3.52
N GLU A 108 9.76 -7.89 -2.91
CA GLU A 108 8.36 -8.11 -3.28
C GLU A 108 7.49 -6.86 -3.04
N GLN A 109 7.92 -5.99 -2.11
CA GLN A 109 7.30 -4.71 -1.81
C GLN A 109 8.37 -3.72 -1.36
N ALA A 110 8.94 -2.98 -2.33
CA ALA A 110 9.93 -1.95 -2.06
C ALA A 110 9.28 -0.60 -1.73
N LEU A 111 8.12 -0.28 -2.32
CA LEU A 111 7.31 0.87 -1.92
C LEU A 111 5.85 0.47 -1.77
N LEU A 112 5.18 1.11 -0.82
CA LEU A 112 3.73 1.08 -0.67
C LEU A 112 3.18 2.43 -1.09
N LEU A 113 2.22 2.46 -2.01
CA LEU A 113 1.60 3.69 -2.49
C LEU A 113 0.19 3.77 -1.95
N PHE A 114 -0.29 4.96 -1.58
CA PHE A 114 -1.70 5.22 -1.31
C PHE A 114 -2.18 6.26 -2.31
N VAL A 115 -2.94 5.81 -3.31
CA VAL A 115 -3.50 6.65 -4.37
C VAL A 115 -4.91 7.06 -3.99
N LEU A 116 -5.18 8.38 -3.98
CA LEU A 116 -6.48 8.93 -3.64
C LEU A 116 -7.33 9.09 -4.90
N TRP A 117 -8.46 8.38 -4.97
CA TRP A 117 -9.44 8.50 -6.06
C TRP A 117 -10.57 9.48 -5.74
N SER A 118 -10.69 9.88 -4.48
CA SER A 118 -11.58 10.94 -4.00
C SER A 118 -10.79 11.90 -3.12
N ASP A 119 -11.32 13.10 -2.90
CA ASP A 119 -10.82 13.95 -1.82
C ASP A 119 -10.94 13.23 -0.47
N VAL A 120 -9.97 13.49 0.41
CA VAL A 120 -9.95 12.97 1.76
C VAL A 120 -9.50 14.08 2.69
N GLU A 121 -10.43 14.58 3.51
CA GLU A 121 -10.13 15.57 4.55
C GLU A 121 -9.99 14.90 5.93
N GLU A 122 -9.50 15.68 6.91
CA GLU A 122 -9.40 15.22 8.29
C GLU A 122 -10.77 14.78 8.83
N GLY A 123 -10.85 13.59 9.44
CA GLY A 123 -12.10 13.01 9.93
C GLY A 123 -13.04 12.42 8.85
N GLU A 124 -12.58 12.31 7.59
CA GLU A 124 -13.31 11.64 6.49
C GLU A 124 -12.78 10.21 6.22
N GLY A 125 -12.27 9.55 7.27
CA GLY A 125 -11.81 8.17 7.18
C GLY A 125 -10.46 7.97 6.53
N ALA A 126 -9.59 8.97 6.50
CA ALA A 126 -8.23 8.85 5.96
C ALA A 126 -7.49 7.62 6.53
N THR A 127 -6.53 7.09 5.76
CA THR A 127 -5.59 6.11 6.33
C THR A 127 -4.76 6.81 7.40
N LEU A 128 -4.64 6.20 8.57
CA LEU A 128 -3.69 6.59 9.60
C LEU A 128 -2.40 5.82 9.39
N ALA A 129 -1.28 6.53 9.32
CA ALA A 129 0.05 5.96 9.19
C ALA A 129 0.90 6.29 10.42
N ALA A 130 1.77 5.37 10.82
CA ALA A 130 2.76 5.57 11.86
C ALA A 130 4.19 5.36 11.32
N PRO A 131 4.77 6.32 10.56
CA PRO A 131 6.13 6.18 10.02
C PRO A 131 7.20 5.99 11.09
N SER A 132 6.94 6.45 12.31
CA SER A 132 7.80 6.24 13.48
C SER A 132 7.97 4.76 13.85
N ALA A 133 6.99 3.90 13.51
CA ALA A 133 7.03 2.47 13.78
C ALA A 133 8.06 1.70 12.95
N THR A 134 8.41 2.24 11.78
CA THR A 134 9.21 1.56 10.75
C THR A 134 10.55 1.06 11.28
N ALA A 135 11.26 1.86 12.09
CA ALA A 135 12.54 1.44 12.66
C ALA A 135 12.40 0.25 13.63
N GLY A 136 11.35 0.26 14.46
CA GLY A 136 11.05 -0.82 15.39
C GLY A 136 10.74 -2.13 14.66
N ILE A 137 9.90 -2.04 13.62
CA ILE A 137 9.53 -3.18 12.75
C ILE A 137 10.75 -3.73 12.01
N LEU A 138 11.58 -2.87 11.39
CA LEU A 138 12.81 -3.28 10.71
C LEU A 138 13.77 -4.02 11.64
N ARG A 139 14.01 -3.50 12.85
CA ARG A 139 14.88 -4.15 13.84
C ARG A 139 14.27 -5.42 14.43
N HIS A 140 12.94 -5.52 14.45
CA HIS A 140 12.26 -6.76 14.79
C HIS A 140 12.52 -7.81 13.70
N LEU A 141 12.28 -7.50 12.43
CA LEU A 141 12.57 -8.39 11.30
C LEU A 141 14.04 -8.81 11.25
N ALA A 142 14.99 -7.89 11.50
CA ALA A 142 16.41 -8.19 11.52
C ALA A 142 16.81 -9.24 12.58
N ARG A 143 16.00 -9.44 13.64
CA ARG A 143 16.19 -10.46 14.67
C ARG A 143 15.47 -11.79 14.36
N HIS A 144 14.73 -11.85 13.27
CA HIS A 144 14.01 -13.04 12.80
C HIS A 144 14.56 -13.45 11.43
N PRO A 145 15.70 -14.16 11.38
CA PRO A 145 16.38 -14.46 10.12
C PRO A 145 15.55 -15.32 9.16
N ALA A 146 14.62 -16.14 9.66
CA ALA A 146 13.66 -16.87 8.83
C ALA A 146 12.61 -15.96 8.16
N GLY A 147 12.53 -14.68 8.56
CA GLY A 147 11.51 -13.73 8.13
C GLY A 147 10.17 -13.93 8.85
N LEU A 148 9.22 -13.04 8.57
CA LEU A 148 7.87 -13.08 9.15
C LEU A 148 6.81 -12.80 8.08
N THR A 149 5.65 -13.45 8.16
CA THR A 149 4.50 -12.98 7.36
C THR A 149 3.94 -11.69 7.95
N SER A 150 3.24 -10.88 7.14
CA SER A 150 2.62 -9.63 7.62
C SER A 150 1.79 -9.82 8.90
N ALA A 151 1.01 -10.90 8.98
CA ALA A 151 0.19 -11.23 10.16
C ALA A 151 0.99 -11.50 11.45
N HIS A 152 2.27 -11.88 11.34
CA HIS A 152 3.14 -12.14 12.47
C HIS A 152 4.06 -10.96 12.82
N ILE A 153 4.01 -9.87 12.04
CA ILE A 153 4.72 -8.63 12.40
C ILE A 153 3.86 -7.88 13.42
N PRO A 154 4.34 -7.63 14.65
CA PRO A 154 3.55 -6.99 15.69
C PRO A 154 3.55 -5.46 15.50
N ALA A 155 2.98 -4.98 14.39
CA ALA A 155 3.02 -3.57 14.00
C ALA A 155 2.48 -2.65 15.11
N ARG A 156 1.40 -3.08 15.78
CA ARG A 156 0.78 -2.37 16.89
C ARG A 156 1.76 -2.03 18.02
N ASP A 157 2.73 -2.89 18.30
CA ASP A 157 3.67 -2.69 19.41
C ASP A 157 4.64 -1.52 19.15
N PHE A 158 4.77 -1.10 17.89
CA PHE A 158 5.72 -0.07 17.46
C PHE A 158 5.09 1.28 17.11
N VAL A 159 3.76 1.38 17.01
CA VAL A 159 3.10 2.63 16.53
C VAL A 159 3.22 3.80 17.51
N GLY A 160 3.47 3.52 18.79
CA GLY A 160 3.78 4.52 19.81
C GLY A 160 2.70 5.59 19.97
N ASP A 161 3.15 6.82 20.26
CA ASP A 161 2.30 7.97 20.56
C ASP A 161 1.38 8.37 19.39
N PRO A 162 0.05 8.39 19.58
CA PRO A 162 -0.92 8.86 18.59
C PRO A 162 -0.64 10.26 18.04
N ALA A 163 0.00 11.16 18.79
CA ALA A 163 0.36 12.49 18.31
C ALA A 163 1.37 12.47 17.15
N ARG A 164 2.05 11.34 16.92
CA ARG A 164 2.99 11.14 15.81
C ARG A 164 2.38 10.39 14.62
N HIS A 165 1.11 9.98 14.72
CA HIS A 165 0.40 9.35 13.63
C HIS A 165 0.02 10.42 12.60
N LEU A 166 0.06 10.06 11.33
CA LEU A 166 -0.26 10.93 10.21
C LEU A 166 -1.58 10.49 9.59
N SER A 167 -2.49 11.43 9.43
CA SER A 167 -3.70 11.28 8.62
C SER A 167 -3.33 11.54 7.16
N LEU A 168 -3.43 10.51 6.31
CA LEU A 168 -3.06 10.59 4.89
C LEU A 168 -4.19 11.24 4.08
N THR A 169 -4.35 12.55 4.25
CA THR A 169 -5.33 13.40 3.56
C THR A 169 -4.80 13.88 2.20
N GLY A 170 -5.67 14.46 1.37
CA GLY A 170 -5.29 14.98 0.06
C GLY A 170 -6.49 15.16 -0.88
N LYS A 171 -6.21 15.58 -2.10
CA LYS A 171 -7.22 15.71 -3.17
C LYS A 171 -7.24 14.47 -4.06
N ALA A 172 -8.34 14.29 -4.77
CA ALA A 172 -8.42 13.27 -5.82
C ALA A 172 -7.26 13.44 -6.82
N GLY A 173 -6.51 12.36 -7.02
CA GLY A 173 -5.34 12.30 -7.90
C GLY A 173 -4.00 12.48 -7.17
N ASP A 174 -4.02 12.81 -5.87
CA ASP A 174 -2.81 12.76 -5.05
C ASP A 174 -2.41 11.32 -4.72
N ALA A 175 -1.12 11.14 -4.41
CA ALA A 175 -0.61 9.86 -3.94
C ALA A 175 0.42 10.06 -2.83
N TRP A 176 0.33 9.23 -1.80
CA TRP A 176 1.37 9.08 -0.79
C TRP A 176 2.31 7.94 -1.20
N ILE A 177 3.61 8.16 -1.05
CA ILE A 177 4.64 7.12 -1.23
C ILE A 177 5.23 6.82 0.14
N LEU A 178 5.11 5.58 0.58
CA LEU A 178 5.50 5.14 1.91
C LEU A 178 6.62 4.10 1.84
N HIS A 179 7.42 4.07 2.91
CA HIS A 179 8.29 2.93 3.19
C HIS A 179 7.41 1.67 3.35
N PRO A 180 7.83 0.50 2.83
CA PRO A 180 6.97 -0.69 2.74
C PRO A 180 6.53 -1.25 4.10
N LEU A 181 7.33 -0.99 5.14
CA LEU A 181 7.05 -1.35 6.54
C LEU A 181 6.41 -0.20 7.35
N THR A 182 5.81 0.80 6.69
CA THR A 182 5.06 1.83 7.40
C THR A 182 3.77 1.21 7.95
N ALA A 183 3.68 1.11 9.28
CA ALA A 183 2.47 0.64 9.93
C ALA A 183 1.30 1.59 9.66
N HIS A 184 0.13 1.03 9.35
CA HIS A 184 -1.06 1.82 9.04
C HIS A 184 -2.36 1.10 9.38
N GLN A 185 -3.46 1.87 9.41
CA GLN A 185 -4.83 1.38 9.58
C GLN A 185 -5.87 2.38 9.01
N SER A 186 -7.14 1.98 8.93
CA SER A 186 -8.22 2.90 8.55
C SER A 186 -8.69 3.75 9.73
N ALA A 187 -8.94 5.05 9.53
CA ALA A 187 -9.64 5.88 10.50
C ALA A 187 -11.17 5.76 10.39
N PRO A 188 -11.93 6.03 11.46
CA PRO A 188 -13.37 6.24 11.37
C PRO A 188 -13.74 7.39 10.42
N ASN A 189 -14.90 7.28 9.77
CA ASN A 189 -15.48 8.26 8.88
C ASN A 189 -16.90 8.64 9.36
N PRO A 190 -17.02 9.41 10.45
CA PRO A 190 -18.32 9.80 11.00
C PRO A 190 -19.09 10.77 10.08
N ARG A 191 -18.38 11.50 9.22
CA ARG A 191 -18.98 12.42 8.24
C ARG A 191 -19.71 11.67 7.12
N GLY A 192 -19.24 10.46 6.79
CA GLY A 192 -19.86 9.57 5.82
C GLY A 192 -19.68 9.99 4.37
N ARG A 193 -18.78 10.94 4.08
CA ARG A 193 -18.35 11.21 2.71
C ARG A 193 -17.54 10.00 2.22
N PRO A 194 -17.92 9.34 1.12
CA PRO A 194 -17.23 8.14 0.65
C PRO A 194 -15.75 8.42 0.33
N ARG A 195 -14.86 7.64 0.94
CA ARG A 195 -13.41 7.67 0.66
C ARG A 195 -13.03 6.49 -0.22
N PHE A 196 -12.40 6.77 -1.36
CA PHE A 196 -11.90 5.76 -2.29
C PHE A 196 -10.39 5.88 -2.46
N ILE A 197 -9.67 4.83 -2.12
CA ILE A 197 -8.22 4.74 -2.30
C ILE A 197 -7.84 3.42 -2.94
N SER A 198 -6.66 3.34 -3.55
CA SER A 198 -5.98 2.07 -3.85
C SER A 198 -4.60 2.07 -3.22
N ASN A 199 -4.13 0.91 -2.77
CA ASN A 199 -2.83 0.76 -2.11
C ASN A 199 -1.83 -0.11 -2.92
N PRO A 200 -1.47 0.25 -4.18
CA PRO A 200 -0.58 -0.59 -4.96
C PRO A 200 0.83 -0.64 -4.38
N VAL A 201 1.51 -1.76 -4.63
CA VAL A 201 2.90 -1.97 -4.24
C VAL A 201 3.82 -1.89 -5.45
N VAL A 202 5.06 -1.48 -5.23
CA VAL A 202 6.12 -1.50 -6.25
C VAL A 202 7.16 -2.52 -5.84
N ALA A 203 7.38 -3.53 -6.67
CA ALA A 203 8.38 -4.57 -6.46
C ALA A 203 9.68 -4.26 -7.21
N LEU A 204 10.79 -4.83 -6.75
CA LEU A 204 12.09 -4.78 -7.40
C LEU A 204 12.43 -6.12 -8.05
N GLU A 205 13.32 -6.09 -9.04
CA GLU A 205 13.89 -7.29 -9.67
C GLU A 205 14.86 -8.05 -8.75
N ALA A 206 15.45 -7.36 -7.78
CA ALA A 206 16.40 -7.91 -6.82
C ALA A 206 16.20 -7.27 -5.43
N PRO A 207 16.60 -7.97 -4.34
CA PRO A 207 16.52 -7.43 -2.97
C PRO A 207 17.19 -6.06 -2.82
N LEU A 208 16.74 -5.32 -1.80
CA LEU A 208 17.37 -4.05 -1.43
C LEU A 208 18.83 -4.28 -1.02
N HIS A 209 19.73 -3.44 -1.52
CA HIS A 209 21.13 -3.47 -1.14
C HIS A 209 21.35 -2.72 0.17
N LEU A 210 21.26 -3.46 1.28
CA LEU A 210 21.41 -2.91 2.63
C LEU A 210 22.82 -3.10 3.22
N ALA A 211 23.64 -3.98 2.65
CA ALA A 211 25.01 -4.24 3.10
C ALA A 211 25.91 -3.00 2.96
N ASP A 212 26.92 -2.91 3.83
CA ASP A 212 27.97 -1.89 3.77
C ASP A 212 28.82 -2.05 2.52
N GLY A 213 29.19 -0.94 1.91
CA GLY A 213 29.94 -0.94 0.66
C GLY A 213 29.85 0.40 -0.08
N PRO A 214 30.79 0.64 -1.01
CA PRO A 214 30.85 1.88 -1.79
C PRO A 214 29.78 1.96 -2.89
N GLU A 215 29.05 0.89 -3.17
CA GLU A 215 28.03 0.87 -4.21
C GLU A 215 26.92 1.88 -3.89
N PRO A 216 26.48 2.66 -4.90
CA PRO A 216 25.45 3.66 -4.72
C PRO A 216 24.14 3.01 -4.29
N LYS A 217 23.46 3.65 -3.35
CA LYS A 217 22.19 3.21 -2.79
C LYS A 217 21.08 4.15 -3.22
N SER A 218 19.92 3.59 -3.52
CA SER A 218 18.70 4.38 -3.74
C SER A 218 18.28 5.11 -2.45
N PRO A 219 17.48 6.19 -2.56
CA PRO A 219 16.91 6.85 -1.39
C PRO A 219 16.19 5.91 -0.42
N LEU A 220 15.48 4.89 -0.94
CA LEU A 220 14.84 3.88 -0.10
C LEU A 220 15.86 3.04 0.69
N GLU A 221 16.92 2.56 0.04
CA GLU A 221 17.96 1.76 0.70
C GLU A 221 18.70 2.56 1.76
N GLU A 222 19.00 3.83 1.48
CA GLU A 222 19.59 4.75 2.46
C GLU A 222 18.68 4.98 3.68
N LEU A 223 17.39 5.25 3.45
CA LEU A 223 16.42 5.39 4.53
C LEU A 223 16.33 4.10 5.36
N THR A 224 16.22 2.95 4.70
CA THR A 224 16.09 1.64 5.35
C THR A 224 17.30 1.33 6.24
N ARG A 225 18.52 1.59 5.74
CA ARG A 225 19.77 1.43 6.52
C ARG A 225 19.81 2.35 7.74
N ARG A 226 19.46 3.63 7.57
CA ARG A 226 19.42 4.58 8.70
C ARG A 226 18.43 4.14 9.78
N LEU A 227 17.27 3.60 9.38
CA LEU A 227 16.26 3.13 10.32
C LEU A 227 16.67 1.82 11.02
N LEU A 228 17.32 0.89 10.29
CA LEU A 228 17.95 -0.29 10.89
C LEU A 228 18.95 0.12 11.98
N GLY A 229 19.79 1.12 11.69
CA GLY A 229 20.71 1.73 12.65
C GLY A 229 21.96 0.89 12.96
N GLN A 230 22.16 -0.21 12.24
CA GLN A 230 23.34 -1.09 12.34
C GLN A 230 23.57 -1.77 10.98
N PRO A 231 24.80 -2.23 10.70
CA PRO A 231 25.08 -3.08 9.55
C PRO A 231 24.15 -4.29 9.53
N TRP A 232 23.65 -4.64 8.35
CA TRP A 232 22.81 -5.80 8.17
C TRP A 232 23.13 -6.48 6.84
N SER A 233 23.16 -7.80 6.87
CA SER A 233 23.26 -8.66 5.69
C SER A 233 22.26 -9.81 5.83
N PRO A 234 21.75 -10.36 4.73
CA PRO A 234 20.88 -11.53 4.78
C PRO A 234 21.54 -12.70 5.51
N HIS A 235 20.81 -13.36 6.40
CA HIS A 235 21.29 -14.57 7.06
C HIS A 235 21.24 -15.76 6.08
N ALA A 236 22.09 -16.78 6.29
CA ALA A 236 22.05 -18.00 5.48
C ALA A 236 20.70 -18.74 5.55
N ASP A 237 20.00 -18.58 6.69
CA ASP A 237 18.67 -19.17 6.94
C ASP A 237 17.51 -18.30 6.40
N ALA A 238 17.80 -17.24 5.65
CA ALA A 238 16.76 -16.41 5.06
C ALA A 238 15.96 -17.20 4.01
N VAL A 239 14.76 -17.63 4.40
CA VAL A 239 13.82 -18.28 3.48
C VAL A 239 12.97 -17.22 2.80
N ARG A 240 13.20 -17.02 1.50
CA ARG A 240 12.33 -16.20 0.67
C ARG A 240 11.23 -17.07 0.08
N HIS A 241 9.99 -16.73 0.38
CA HIS A 241 8.85 -17.49 -0.08
C HIS A 241 7.68 -16.55 -0.35
N THR A 242 7.05 -16.74 -1.51
CA THR A 242 5.78 -16.11 -1.88
C THR A 242 4.68 -17.16 -1.82
N PHE A 243 3.47 -16.74 -1.51
CA PHE A 243 2.33 -17.64 -1.33
C PHE A 243 1.01 -16.94 -1.61
N VAL A 244 -0.03 -17.73 -1.89
CA VAL A 244 -1.40 -17.23 -2.01
C VAL A 244 -1.99 -17.04 -0.62
N PRO A 245 -2.38 -15.82 -0.20
CA PRO A 245 -3.01 -15.60 1.09
C PRO A 245 -4.32 -16.40 1.21
N GLY A 246 -4.56 -17.06 2.35
CA GLY A 246 -5.70 -17.96 2.55
C GLY A 246 -7.10 -17.32 2.42
N ARG A 247 -7.18 -16.00 2.54
CA ARG A 247 -8.40 -15.19 2.30
C ARG A 247 -8.73 -15.00 0.81
N ILE A 248 -7.89 -15.49 -0.10
CA ILE A 248 -8.00 -15.31 -1.55
C ILE A 248 -8.14 -16.68 -2.23
N GLY A 249 -8.98 -16.77 -3.26
CA GLY A 249 -9.13 -17.98 -4.09
C GLY A 249 -7.93 -18.20 -5.02
N ARG A 250 -7.37 -17.13 -5.58
CA ARG A 250 -6.13 -17.12 -6.38
C ARG A 250 -5.37 -15.81 -6.17
N TRP A 251 -4.06 -15.92 -5.95
CA TRP A 251 -3.12 -14.81 -6.00
C TRP A 251 -2.18 -15.09 -7.17
N ASP A 252 -2.12 -14.17 -8.12
CA ASP A 252 -1.37 -14.31 -9.38
C ASP A 252 0.12 -13.96 -9.25
N GLY A 253 0.58 -13.61 -8.04
CA GLY A 253 1.93 -13.06 -7.85
C GLY A 253 1.95 -11.54 -7.75
N GLU A 254 0.81 -10.86 -7.94
CA GLU A 254 0.81 -9.50 -8.49
C GLU A 254 -0.15 -8.53 -7.77
N GLY A 255 -0.53 -8.84 -6.52
CA GLY A 255 -1.32 -7.95 -5.67
C GLY A 255 -2.80 -7.86 -6.04
N THR A 256 -3.30 -8.75 -6.91
CA THR A 256 -4.73 -8.83 -7.21
C THR A 256 -5.42 -9.88 -6.33
N TYR A 257 -6.43 -9.44 -5.58
CA TYR A 257 -7.21 -10.29 -4.67
C TYR A 257 -8.49 -10.73 -5.38
N THR A 258 -8.68 -12.03 -5.60
CA THR A 258 -9.99 -12.61 -5.98
C THR A 258 -10.60 -13.31 -4.76
N ASP A 259 -11.67 -12.75 -4.21
CA ASP A 259 -12.36 -13.25 -3.01
C ASP A 259 -12.99 -14.64 -3.25
N ARG A 260 -13.02 -15.48 -2.21
CA ARG A 260 -13.66 -16.80 -2.18
C ARG A 260 -15.19 -16.74 -2.07
N SER A 261 -15.81 -15.57 -2.02
CA SER A 261 -17.26 -15.41 -1.89
C SER A 261 -18.09 -16.01 -3.04
N SER A 262 -17.48 -16.57 -4.09
CA SER A 262 -18.17 -17.31 -5.15
C SER A 262 -18.20 -18.84 -4.98
N VAL A 263 -17.64 -19.40 -3.91
CA VAL A 263 -17.80 -20.84 -3.61
C VAL A 263 -18.77 -21.00 -2.44
N PRO A 264 -19.99 -21.53 -2.65
CA PRO A 264 -20.85 -21.88 -1.53
C PRO A 264 -20.11 -22.89 -0.65
N SER A 265 -20.02 -22.60 0.65
CA SER A 265 -19.49 -23.57 1.62
C SER A 265 -20.39 -24.81 1.64
N PRO A 266 -19.83 -26.02 1.84
CA PRO A 266 -20.59 -27.27 1.89
C PRO A 266 -21.63 -27.29 3.03
#